data_AF-A0A0N4TTG8-F1
#
_entry.id   AF-A0A0N4TTG8-F1
#
_cell.length_a   1.000
_cell.length_b   1.000
_cell.length_c   1.000
_cell.angle_alpha   90.00
_cell.angle_beta   90.00
_cell.angle_gamma   90.00
#
_symmetry.space_group_name_H-M   'P 1'
#
loop_
_entity.id
_entity.type
_entity.pdbx_description
1 polymer ?
#
loop_
_entity_poly.entity_id
_entity_poly.type
_entity_poly.pdbx_seq_one_letter_code
_entity_poly.pdbx_strand_id
1 'polypeptide(L)'
;MGTKNIDDNKYEGFESRHQQQLLAAGVPKHFWRRLHEKLVNEIFDAGDFFQILEEISEDGKHHYTVVALQQLRMDNPNCIFLIDHAWTFRPQIARRQLREIPDLLDRICNVFNIEV
;
A
#
# COMPACT_ATOMS: atom_id res chain seq x y z
N MET A 1 28.41 -22.91 15.96
CA MET A 1 27.05 -22.78 15.39
C MET A 1 26.47 -21.48 15.88
N GLY A 2 26.42 -20.43 15.05
CA GLY A 2 25.85 -19.13 15.45
C GLY A 2 24.34 -19.24 15.60
N THR A 3 23.80 -18.73 16.70
CA THR A 3 22.35 -18.62 16.91
C THR A 3 21.80 -17.63 15.89
N LYS A 4 21.07 -18.11 14.88
CA LYS A 4 20.34 -17.24 13.94
C LYS A 4 19.41 -16.32 14.73
N ASN A 5 19.41 -15.04 14.36
CA ASN A 5 18.60 -14.02 15.01
C ASN A 5 17.11 -14.34 14.79
N ILE A 6 16.23 -14.03 15.75
CA ILE A 6 14.79 -14.34 15.66
C ILE A 6 14.17 -13.70 14.40
N ASP A 7 14.67 -12.53 14.03
CA ASP A 7 14.27 -11.81 12.82
C ASP A 7 14.63 -12.55 11.52
N ASP A 8 15.82 -13.16 11.44
CA ASP A 8 16.24 -13.94 10.28
C ASP A 8 15.38 -15.20 10.11
N ASN A 9 15.00 -15.86 11.21
CA ASN A 9 14.10 -17.03 11.14
C ASN A 9 12.70 -16.64 10.66
N LYS A 10 12.17 -15.48 11.06
CA LYS A 10 10.88 -14.97 10.57
C LYS A 10 10.94 -14.64 9.08
N TYR A 11 12.01 -13.95 8.66
CA TYR A 11 12.23 -13.61 7.26
C TYR A 11 12.37 -14.86 6.37
N GLU A 12 13.11 -15.89 6.79
CA GLU A 12 13.24 -17.15 6.05
C GLU A 12 11.88 -17.85 5.84
N GLY A 13 11.02 -17.82 6.86
CA GLY A 13 9.65 -18.32 6.76
C GLY A 13 8.80 -17.54 5.75
N PHE A 14 8.93 -16.21 5.75
CA PHE A 14 8.28 -15.33 4.77
C PHE A 14 8.76 -15.60 3.34
N GLU A 15 10.09 -15.64 3.12
CA GLU A 15 10.67 -15.86 1.80
C GLU A 15 10.23 -17.22 1.24
N SER A 16 10.31 -18.29 2.04
CA SER A 16 9.89 -19.63 1.62
C SER A 16 8.43 -19.68 1.15
N ARG A 17 7.53 -18.99 1.88
CA ARG A 17 6.08 -18.98 1.60
C ARG A 17 5.71 -18.08 0.41
N HIS A 18 6.37 -16.94 0.26
CA HIS A 18 5.93 -15.87 -0.64
C HIS A 18 6.83 -15.66 -1.87
N GLN A 19 8.00 -16.30 -1.95
CA GLN A 19 8.94 -16.13 -3.08
C GLN A 19 8.28 -16.29 -4.45
N GLN A 20 7.40 -17.29 -4.64
CA GLN A 20 6.76 -17.53 -5.93
C GLN A 20 5.80 -16.40 -6.30
N GLN A 21 5.09 -15.84 -5.32
CA GLN A 21 4.18 -14.71 -5.50
C GLN A 21 4.96 -13.44 -5.84
N LEU A 22 6.07 -13.18 -5.14
CA LEU A 22 6.92 -12.01 -5.36
C LEU A 22 7.61 -12.05 -6.73
N LEU A 23 8.09 -13.23 -7.14
CA LEU A 23 8.65 -13.43 -8.48
C LEU A 23 7.61 -13.25 -9.57
N ALA A 24 6.41 -13.82 -9.41
CA ALA A 24 5.32 -13.66 -10.38
C ALA A 24 4.84 -12.21 -10.50
N ALA A 25 4.90 -11.44 -9.41
CA ALA A 25 4.62 -10.00 -9.39
C ALA A 25 5.78 -9.14 -9.90
N GLY A 26 6.92 -9.73 -10.25
CA GLY A 26 8.10 -9.02 -10.74
C GLY A 26 8.82 -8.19 -9.69
N VAL A 27 8.65 -8.49 -8.40
CA VAL A 27 9.29 -7.75 -7.29
C VAL A 27 10.75 -8.22 -7.13
N PRO A 28 11.75 -7.35 -7.35
CA PRO A 28 13.16 -7.73 -7.20
C PRO A 28 13.52 -8.19 -5.78
N LYS A 29 14.43 -9.17 -5.70
CA LYS A 29 14.77 -9.86 -4.44
C LYS A 29 15.33 -8.94 -3.35
N HIS A 30 16.05 -7.87 -3.70
CA HIS A 30 16.61 -6.94 -2.72
C HIS A 30 15.54 -6.15 -1.95
N PHE A 31 14.29 -6.11 -2.44
CA PHE A 31 13.17 -5.50 -1.71
C PHE A 31 12.50 -6.44 -0.71
N TRP A 32 12.68 -7.76 -0.79
CA TRP A 32 11.85 -8.71 -0.07
C TRP A 32 12.01 -8.63 1.45
N ARG A 33 13.24 -8.43 1.93
CA ARG A 33 13.50 -8.24 3.37
C ARG A 33 12.83 -6.96 3.88
N ARG A 34 12.95 -5.87 3.14
CA ARG A 34 12.32 -4.60 3.53
C ARG A 34 10.80 -4.68 3.45
N LEU A 35 10.25 -5.36 2.45
CA LEU A 35 8.82 -5.63 2.36
C LEU A 35 8.31 -6.42 3.57
N HIS A 36 9.01 -7.49 3.96
CA HIS A 36 8.67 -8.27 5.15
C HIS A 36 8.67 -7.40 6.42
N GLU A 37 9.70 -6.58 6.62
CA GLU A 37 9.76 -5.64 7.74
C GLU A 37 8.58 -4.66 7.74
N LYS A 38 8.24 -4.08 6.58
CA LYS A 38 7.10 -3.15 6.48
C LYS A 38 5.78 -3.86 6.76
N LEU A 39 5.60 -5.10 6.30
CA LEU A 39 4.39 -5.89 6.54
C LEU A 39 4.21 -6.27 8.01
N VAL A 40 5.29 -6.72 8.66
CA VAL A 40 5.26 -7.15 10.07
C VAL A 40 5.01 -5.97 11.01
N ASN A 41 5.55 -4.79 10.68
CA ASN A 41 5.46 -3.60 11.52
C ASN A 41 4.41 -2.59 11.03
N GLU A 42 3.59 -2.95 10.03
CA GLU A 42 2.55 -2.09 9.46
C GLU A 42 3.07 -0.68 9.08
N ILE A 43 4.22 -0.64 8.41
CA ILE A 43 4.87 0.61 8.01
C ILE A 43 4.29 1.10 6.67
N PHE A 44 3.43 2.11 6.74
CA PHE A 44 2.80 2.78 5.59
C PHE A 44 3.42 4.15 5.34
N ASP A 45 4.64 4.16 4.80
CA ASP A 45 5.46 5.36 4.58
C ASP A 45 5.30 5.98 3.18
N ALA A 46 4.35 5.51 2.37
CA ALA A 46 4.17 6.02 1.00
C ALA A 46 3.90 7.53 0.97
N GLY A 47 3.21 8.08 1.98
CA GLY A 47 2.92 9.52 2.07
C GLY A 47 4.16 10.40 2.24
N ASP A 48 5.27 9.85 2.74
CA ASP A 48 6.54 10.58 2.86
C ASP A 48 7.29 10.68 1.51
N PHE A 49 6.89 9.86 0.53
CA PHE A 49 7.56 9.74 -0.77
C PHE A 49 6.69 10.22 -1.92
N PHE A 50 5.37 10.19 -1.77
CA PHE A 50 4.42 10.47 -2.84
C PHE A 50 3.30 11.40 -2.39
N GLN A 51 2.82 12.19 -3.32
CA GLN A 51 1.62 13.00 -3.16
C GLN A 51 0.73 12.85 -4.39
N ILE A 52 -0.59 12.94 -4.19
CA ILE A 52 -1.55 13.04 -5.29
C ILE A 52 -1.73 14.53 -5.60
N LEU A 53 -1.44 14.90 -6.84
CA LEU A 53 -1.72 16.22 -7.39
C LEU A 53 -3.03 16.17 -8.17
N GLU A 54 -3.89 17.15 -7.93
CA GLU A 54 -5.10 17.39 -8.71
C GLU A 54 -4.87 18.58 -9.66
N GLU A 55 -5.10 18.34 -10.94
CA GLU A 55 -5.09 19.35 -11.99
C GLU A 55 -6.50 19.49 -12.57
N ILE A 56 -7.04 20.71 -12.54
CA ILE A 56 -8.35 21.01 -13.09
C ILE A 56 -8.13 21.65 -14.47
N SER A 57 -8.60 20.97 -15.51
CA SER A 57 -8.54 21.44 -16.89
C SER A 57 -9.47 22.63 -17.12
N GLU A 58 -9.27 23.40 -18.19
CA GLU A 58 -10.10 24.56 -18.53
C GLU A 58 -11.59 24.21 -18.73
N ASP A 59 -11.90 22.97 -19.10
CA ASP A 59 -13.25 22.41 -19.24
C ASP A 59 -13.86 21.92 -17.90
N GLY A 60 -13.15 22.11 -16.78
CA GLY A 60 -13.58 21.67 -15.45
C GLY A 60 -13.31 20.19 -15.17
N LYS A 61 -12.56 19.49 -16.02
CA LYS A 61 -12.23 18.08 -15.79
C LYS A 61 -11.09 17.93 -14.80
N HIS A 62 -11.28 17.04 -13.82
CA HIS A 62 -10.27 16.70 -12.82
C HIS A 62 -9.31 15.62 -13.35
N HIS A 63 -8.01 15.87 -13.24
CA HIS A 63 -6.94 14.93 -13.51
C HIS A 63 -6.12 14.70 -12.24
N TYR A 64 -5.87 13.44 -11.90
CA TYR A 64 -5.10 13.07 -10.70
C TYR A 64 -3.82 12.38 -11.10
N THR A 65 -2.69 12.91 -10.64
CA THR A 65 -1.35 12.37 -10.91
C THR A 65 -0.64 12.11 -9.60
N VAL A 66 0.06 10.99 -9.48
CA VAL A 66 0.95 10.74 -8.35
C VAL A 66 2.32 11.32 -8.67
N VAL A 67 2.82 12.20 -7.81
CA VAL A 67 4.15 12.82 -7.92
C VAL A 67 5.05 12.30 -6.81
N ALA A 68 6.32 12.10 -7.11
CA ALA A 68 7.34 11.76 -6.11
C ALA A 68 7.83 13.06 -5.43
N LEU A 69 7.85 13.08 -4.10
CA LEU A 69 8.34 14.20 -3.29
C LEU A 69 9.87 14.20 -3.15
N GLN A 70 10.51 13.09 -3.47
CA GLN A 70 11.95 12.91 -3.40
C GLN A 70 12.45 11.93 -4.48
N GLN A 71 13.76 11.95 -4.71
CA GLN A 71 14.39 11.08 -5.70
C GLN A 71 14.28 9.62 -5.29
N LEU A 72 13.60 8.81 -6.11
CA LEU A 72 13.53 7.36 -5.95
C LEU A 72 14.70 6.69 -6.65
N ARG A 73 15.26 5.66 -6.01
CA ARG A 73 16.36 4.87 -6.57
C ARG A 73 15.99 3.40 -6.57
N MET A 74 16.20 2.73 -7.71
CA MET A 74 15.88 1.32 -7.89
C MET A 74 16.73 0.38 -7.01
N ASP A 75 17.93 0.82 -6.65
CA ASP A 75 18.87 0.09 -5.80
C ASP A 75 18.60 0.25 -4.30
N ASN A 76 17.77 1.22 -3.90
CA ASN A 76 17.44 1.47 -2.50
C ASN A 76 16.36 0.48 -2.03
N PRO A 77 16.63 -0.45 -1.10
CA PRO A 77 15.65 -1.42 -0.62
C PRO A 77 14.41 -0.78 0.04
N ASN A 78 14.48 0.48 0.46
CA ASN A 78 13.34 1.20 1.04
C ASN A 78 12.31 1.66 -0.01
N CYS A 79 12.66 1.67 -1.30
CA CYS A 79 11.78 2.06 -2.41
C CYS A 79 10.78 0.94 -2.78
N ILE A 80 10.16 0.33 -1.77
CA ILE A 80 8.98 -0.54 -1.86
C ILE A 80 7.98 -0.07 -0.82
N PHE A 81 6.72 0.14 -1.21
CA PHE A 81 5.74 0.85 -0.39
C PHE A 81 4.50 0.00 -0.20
N LEU A 82 3.99 -0.03 1.04
CA LEU A 82 2.71 -0.64 1.34
C LEU A 82 1.62 0.41 1.14
N ILE A 83 0.57 0.02 0.41
CA ILE A 83 -0.66 0.79 0.30
C ILE A 83 -1.74 -0.10 0.89
N ASP A 84 -2.39 0.40 1.94
CA ASP A 84 -3.53 -0.32 2.49
C ASP A 84 -4.71 -0.22 1.53
N HIS A 85 -5.37 -1.34 1.31
CA HIS A 85 -6.63 -1.41 0.58
C HIS A 85 -7.78 -1.34 1.58
N ALA A 86 -7.79 -0.30 2.43
CA ALA A 86 -8.84 -0.04 3.42
C ALA A 86 -10.25 -0.08 2.79
N TRP A 87 -10.33 0.19 1.48
CA TRP A 87 -11.54 0.07 0.67
C TRP A 87 -11.25 -0.65 -0.65
N THR A 88 -11.59 -1.95 -0.75
CA THR A 88 -11.40 -2.76 -1.96
C THR A 88 -12.51 -2.63 -3.01
N PHE A 89 -13.56 -1.85 -2.75
CA PHE A 89 -14.68 -1.80 -3.67
C PHE A 89 -14.29 -1.10 -4.97
N ARG A 90 -14.50 -1.82 -6.07
CA ARG A 90 -14.35 -1.27 -7.41
C ARG A 90 -15.17 0.03 -7.49
N PRO A 91 -14.59 1.17 -7.90
CA PRO A 91 -15.26 2.47 -7.82
C PRO A 91 -16.66 2.48 -8.45
N GLN A 92 -16.88 1.63 -9.48
CA GLN A 92 -18.16 1.51 -10.16
C GLN A 92 -19.31 1.01 -9.27
N ILE A 93 -19.02 0.20 -8.24
CA ILE A 93 -20.03 -0.39 -7.34
C ILE A 93 -20.03 0.22 -5.95
N ALA A 94 -18.98 0.96 -5.57
CA ALA A 94 -18.82 1.53 -4.23
C ALA A 94 -20.04 2.37 -3.81
N ARG A 95 -20.53 3.25 -4.68
CA ARG A 95 -21.71 4.09 -4.42
C ARG A 95 -22.99 3.28 -4.22
N ARG A 96 -23.16 2.17 -4.94
CA ARG A 96 -24.30 1.26 -4.77
C ARG A 96 -24.20 0.55 -3.41
N GLN A 97 -23.03 0.02 -3.10
CA GLN A 97 -22.80 -0.72 -1.86
C GLN A 97 -22.95 0.13 -0.60
N LEU A 98 -22.51 1.39 -0.63
CA LEU A 98 -22.73 2.33 0.48
C LEU A 98 -24.22 2.59 0.76
N ARG A 99 -25.10 2.41 -0.24
CA ARG A 99 -26.54 2.60 -0.09
C ARG A 99 -27.27 1.32 0.28
N GLU A 100 -26.83 0.18 -0.25
CA GLU A 100 -27.53 -1.09 -0.14
C GLU A 100 -27.06 -1.96 1.02
N ILE A 101 -25.80 -1.81 1.47
CA ILE A 101 -25.26 -2.57 2.59
C ILE A 101 -25.52 -1.77 3.88
N PRO A 102 -26.37 -2.27 4.79
CA PRO A 102 -26.64 -1.60 6.07
C PRO A 102 -25.35 -1.34 6.84
N ASP A 103 -25.30 -0.20 7.54
CA ASP A 103 -24.20 0.23 8.42
C ASP A 103 -22.83 0.42 7.74
N LEU A 104 -22.70 0.11 6.44
CA LEU A 104 -21.44 0.28 5.72
C LEU A 104 -21.05 1.75 5.61
N LEU A 105 -22.02 2.63 5.32
CA LEU A 105 -21.77 4.07 5.22
C LEU A 105 -21.23 4.63 6.55
N ASP A 106 -21.91 4.35 7.66
CA ASP A 106 -21.50 4.84 8.98
C ASP A 106 -20.13 4.32 9.38
N ARG A 107 -19.86 3.03 9.13
CA ARG A 107 -18.53 2.43 9.36
C ARG A 107 -17.45 3.14 8.56
N ILE A 108 -17.71 3.42 7.30
CA ILE A 108 -16.78 4.13 6.42
C ILE A 108 -16.55 5.56 6.91
N CYS A 109 -17.61 6.29 7.24
CA CYS A 109 -17.50 7.65 7.74
C CYS A 109 -16.66 7.70 9.02
N ASN A 110 -16.83 6.73 9.92
CA ASN A 110 -15.98 6.60 11.11
C ASN A 110 -14.51 6.30 10.77
N VAL A 111 -14.24 5.43 9.79
CA VAL A 111 -12.86 5.10 9.36
C VAL A 111 -12.15 6.31 8.76
N PHE A 112 -12.85 7.12 7.96
CA PHE A 112 -12.28 8.29 7.29
C PHE A 112 -12.46 9.59 8.07
N ASN A 113 -13.00 9.53 9.30
CA ASN A 113 -13.30 10.69 10.14
C ASN A 113 -14.12 11.77 9.41
N ILE A 114 -15.16 11.33 8.71
CA ILE A 114 -16.13 12.18 7.99
C ILE A 114 -17.37 12.30 8.86
N GLU A 115 -17.77 13.53 9.21
CA GLU A 115 -19.04 13.78 9.90
C GLU A 115 -20.22 13.55 8.93
N VAL A 116 -21.24 12.83 9.41
CA VAL A 116 -22.46 12.48 8.65
C VAL A 116 -23.61 13.39 9.05
#